data_AF-S8FCN8-F1
#
_entry.id   AF-S8FCN8-F1
#
_cell.length_a   1.000
_cell.length_b   1.000
_cell.length_c   1.000
_cell.angle_alpha   90.00
_cell.angle_beta   90.00
_cell.angle_gamma   90.00
#
_symmetry.space_group_name_H-M   'P 1'
#
loop_
_entity.id
_entity.type
_entity.pdbx_description
1 polymer ?
#
loop_
_entity_poly.entity_id
_entity_poly.type
_entity_poly.pdbx_seq_one_letter_code
_entity_poly.pdbx_strand_id
1 'polypeptide(L)'
;NELDAYLGVDIVPCMDPVAWWHENRRTYPNLSRMAISYLTIPATSVDVERIFSRGRLILPHIRNGMSAKSIRALLCLGDWCLLDLVKDDDVV
;
A
#
# COMPACT_ATOMS: atom_id res chain seq x y z
N ASN A 1 1.65 14.77 -26.13
CA ASN A 1 2.15 14.52 -24.76
C ASN A 1 1.56 13.19 -24.27
N GLU A 2 2.13 12.53 -23.25
CA GLU A 2 1.53 11.28 -22.68
C GLU A 2 0.09 11.53 -22.20
N LEU A 3 -0.14 12.68 -21.58
CA LEU A 3 -1.44 13.11 -21.10
C LEU A 3 -2.46 13.27 -22.24
N ASP A 4 -2.10 13.98 -23.32
CA ASP A 4 -3.00 14.15 -24.48
C ASP A 4 -3.35 12.80 -25.12
N ALA A 5 -2.37 11.89 -25.19
CA ALA A 5 -2.56 10.55 -25.73
C ALA A 5 -3.51 9.72 -24.85
N TYR A 6 -3.44 9.85 -23.52
CA TYR A 6 -4.35 9.18 -22.59
C TYR A 6 -5.77 9.79 -22.66
N LEU A 7 -5.88 11.12 -22.66
CA LEU A 7 -7.17 11.83 -22.72
C LEU A 7 -7.89 11.68 -24.07
N GLY A 8 -7.18 11.29 -25.12
CA GLY A 8 -7.73 11.00 -26.44
C GLY A 8 -8.25 9.57 -26.63
N VAL A 9 -8.06 8.67 -25.65
CA VAL A 9 -8.60 7.31 -25.71
C VAL A 9 -10.05 7.31 -25.23
N ASP A 10 -10.89 6.46 -25.83
CA ASP A 10 -12.24 6.22 -25.34
C ASP A 10 -12.24 5.74 -23.89
N ILE A 11 -13.26 6.15 -23.14
CA ILE A 11 -13.40 5.77 -21.73
C ILE A 11 -13.70 4.27 -21.65
N VAL A 12 -12.73 3.50 -21.16
CA VAL A 12 -12.89 2.06 -20.91
C VAL A 12 -13.30 1.84 -19.45
N PRO A 13 -14.40 1.09 -19.18
CA PRO A 13 -14.73 0.67 -17.82
C PRO A 13 -13.59 -0.16 -17.24
N CYS A 14 -12.99 0.32 -16.15
CA CYS A 14 -11.85 -0.31 -15.51
C CYS A 14 -12.22 -0.72 -14.08
N MET A 15 -12.21 -2.02 -13.81
CA MET A 15 -12.46 -2.56 -12.46
C MET A 15 -11.25 -2.39 -11.54
N ASP A 16 -10.03 -2.43 -12.09
CA ASP A 16 -8.78 -2.20 -11.36
C ASP A 16 -7.89 -1.18 -12.10
N PRO A 17 -8.02 0.11 -11.75
CA PRO A 17 -7.21 1.18 -12.33
C PRO A 17 -5.72 1.00 -12.10
N VAL A 18 -5.30 0.41 -10.97
CA VAL A 18 -3.88 0.23 -10.65
C VAL A 18 -3.26 -0.83 -11.56
N ALA A 19 -3.95 -1.96 -11.76
CA ALA A 19 -3.52 -2.99 -12.70
C ALA A 19 -3.42 -2.43 -14.13
N TRP A 20 -4.42 -1.65 -14.56
CA TRP A 20 -4.41 -1.05 -15.90
C TRP A 20 -3.20 -0.13 -16.12
N TRP A 21 -2.88 0.75 -15.17
CA TRP A 21 -1.71 1.62 -15.26
C TRP A 21 -0.40 0.83 -15.22
N HIS A 22 -0.35 -0.25 -14.45
CA HIS A 22 0.82 -1.12 -14.39
C HIS A 22 1.09 -1.85 -15.72
N GLU A 23 0.04 -2.30 -16.41
CA GLU A 23 0.13 -2.93 -17.74
C GLU A 23 0.54 -1.91 -18.81
N ASN A 24 -0.01 -0.70 -18.76
CA ASN A 24 0.23 0.37 -19.73
C ASN A 24 1.48 1.23 -19.44
N ARG A 25 2.30 0.85 -18.46
CA ARG A 25 3.49 1.62 -18.06
C ARG A 25 4.53 1.81 -19.17
N ARG A 26 4.55 0.93 -20.17
CA ARG A 26 5.44 1.05 -21.33
C ARG A 26 4.96 2.14 -22.30
N THR A 27 3.64 2.28 -22.43
CA THR A 27 2.98 3.30 -23.25
C THR A 27 3.04 4.66 -22.58
N TYR A 28 2.92 4.70 -21.25
CA TYR A 28 2.87 5.92 -20.44
C TYR A 28 3.90 5.90 -19.30
N PRO A 29 5.21 5.97 -19.59
CA PRO A 29 6.27 5.74 -18.60
C PRO A 29 6.29 6.76 -17.46
N ASN A 30 5.90 8.01 -17.71
CA ASN A 30 5.89 9.05 -16.67
C ASN A 30 4.51 9.17 -16.02
N LEU A 31 3.45 9.15 -16.83
CA LEU A 31 2.09 9.31 -16.37
C LEU A 31 1.62 8.12 -15.52
N SER A 32 2.03 6.89 -15.86
CA SER A 32 1.69 5.70 -15.05
C SER A 32 2.26 5.77 -13.64
N ARG A 33 3.48 6.30 -13.45
CA ARG A 33 4.10 6.45 -12.13
C ARG A 33 3.31 7.42 -11.25
N MET A 34 2.85 8.53 -11.84
CA MET A 34 2.02 9.51 -11.15
C MET A 34 0.65 8.91 -10.82
N ALA A 35 -0.01 8.28 -11.79
CA ALA A 35 -1.33 7.70 -11.61
C ALA A 35 -1.35 6.60 -10.55
N ILE A 36 -0.39 5.67 -10.58
CA ILE A 36 -0.26 4.63 -9.55
C ILE A 36 -0.03 5.26 -8.18
N SER A 37 0.81 6.30 -8.09
CA SER A 37 1.07 6.98 -6.82
C SER A 37 -0.20 7.61 -6.23
N TYR A 38 -1.08 8.20 -7.05
CA TYR A 38 -2.34 8.76 -6.58
C TYR A 38 -3.39 7.70 -6.26
N LEU A 39 -3.51 6.66 -7.08
CA LEU A 39 -4.53 5.61 -6.93
C LEU A 39 -4.26 4.68 -5.74
N THR A 40 -3.01 4.57 -5.30
CA THR A 40 -2.63 3.75 -4.14
C THR A 40 -2.77 4.49 -2.81
N ILE A 41 -3.12 5.78 -2.81
CA ILE A 41 -3.40 6.53 -1.58
C ILE A 41 -4.73 6.01 -1.00
N PRO A 42 -4.75 5.51 0.24
CA PRO A 42 -5.99 5.09 0.87
C PRO A 42 -6.94 6.28 0.98
N ALA A 43 -8.20 6.08 0.59
CA ALA A 43 -9.21 7.14 0.56
C ALA A 43 -9.55 7.70 1.96
N THR A 44 -9.23 6.95 3.02
CA THR A 44 -9.55 7.31 4.41
C THR A 44 -8.42 6.91 5.36
N SER A 45 -8.41 7.48 6.57
CA SER A 45 -7.50 7.09 7.65
C SER A 45 -7.82 5.72 8.27
N VAL A 46 -8.87 5.03 7.80
CA VAL A 46 -9.39 3.79 8.41
C VAL A 46 -8.32 2.69 8.46
N ASP A 47 -7.51 2.53 7.41
CA ASP A 47 -6.45 1.52 7.40
C ASP A 47 -5.37 1.81 8.45
N VAL A 48 -5.00 3.08 8.59
CA VAL A 48 -4.04 3.56 9.59
C VAL A 48 -4.61 3.37 11.00
N GLU A 49 -5.87 3.73 11.22
CA GLU A 49 -6.56 3.56 12.50
C GLU A 49 -6.71 2.07 12.88
N ARG A 50 -6.94 1.20 11.89
CA ARG A 50 -6.99 -0.26 12.08
C ARG A 50 -5.65 -0.80 12.56
N ILE A 51 -4.55 -0.37 11.94
CA ILE A 51 -3.18 -0.74 12.36
C ILE A 51 -2.92 -0.25 13.80
N PHE A 52 -3.26 1.00 14.12
CA PHE A 52 -3.07 1.53 15.48
C PHE A 52 -3.98 0.89 16.54
N SER A 53 -5.21 0.49 16.17
CA SER A 53 -6.12 -0.22 17.06
C SER A 53 -5.61 -1.62 17.38
N ARG A 54 -5.18 -2.37 16.35
CA ARG A 54 -4.50 -3.67 16.53
C ARG A 54 -3.19 -3.52 17.31
N GLY A 55 -2.42 -2.49 17.01
CA GLY A 55 -1.21 -2.13 17.73
C GLY A 55 -1.45 -1.89 19.21
N ARG A 56 -2.59 -1.27 19.57
CA ARG A 56 -3.02 -1.08 20.96
C ARG A 56 -3.33 -2.38 21.71
N LEU A 57 -3.59 -3.51 21.03
CA LEU A 57 -3.72 -4.83 21.66
C LEU A 57 -2.35 -5.49 21.88
N ILE A 58 -1.39 -5.21 21.02
CA ILE A 58 -0.02 -5.73 21.09
C ILE A 58 0.83 -4.94 22.09
N LEU A 59 0.60 -3.62 22.19
CA LEU A 59 1.37 -2.70 23.04
C LEU A 59 1.34 -3.03 24.55
N PRO A 60 0.20 -3.41 25.18
CA PRO A 60 0.12 -3.66 26.61
C PRO A 60 1.09 -4.75 27.09
N HIS A 61 1.30 -5.79 26.27
CA HIS A 61 2.21 -6.89 26.59
C HIS A 61 3.70 -6.57 26.36
N ILE A 62 4.01 -5.51 25.60
CA ILE A 62 5.37 -5.20 25.11
C ILE A 62 5.91 -3.87 25.70
N ARG A 63 5.22 -3.26 26.67
CA ARG A 63 5.60 -1.98 27.31
C ARG A 63 6.88 -2.00 28.17
N ASN A 64 7.63 -3.10 28.23
CA ASN A 64 8.91 -3.17 28.95
C ASN A 64 10.11 -2.63 28.12
N GLY A 65 10.01 -1.39 27.63
CA GLY A 65 11.18 -0.64 27.15
C GLY A 65 11.49 -0.67 25.64
N MET A 66 10.52 -0.99 24.78
CA MET A 66 10.75 -0.91 23.33
C MET A 66 10.77 0.52 22.80
N SER A 67 11.70 0.78 21.87
CA SER A 67 11.76 2.06 21.15
C SER A 67 10.58 2.21 20.16
N ALA A 68 10.25 3.45 19.80
CA ALA A 68 9.29 3.74 18.73
C ALA A 68 9.65 3.07 17.39
N LYS A 69 10.94 2.85 17.13
CA LYS A 69 11.41 2.11 15.94
C LYS A 69 10.99 0.64 16.00
N SER A 70 11.17 -0.02 17.13
CA SER A 70 10.80 -1.42 17.35
C SER A 70 9.28 -1.62 17.25
N ILE A 71 8.50 -0.67 17.80
CA ILE A 71 7.04 -0.70 17.70
C ILE A 71 6.59 -0.60 16.24
N ARG A 72 7.15 0.35 15.46
CA ARG A 72 6.82 0.46 14.03
C ARG A 72 7.15 -0.81 13.25
N ALA A 73 8.33 -1.38 13.47
CA ALA A 73 8.74 -2.61 12.79
C ALA A 73 7.77 -3.76 13.08
N LEU A 74 7.34 -3.91 14.34
CA LEU A 74 6.38 -4.94 14.73
C LEU A 74 4.99 -4.73 14.12
N LEU A 75 4.51 -3.48 14.04
CA LEU A 75 3.24 -3.15 13.41
C LEU A 75 3.27 -3.43 11.90
N CYS A 76 4.36 -3.04 11.22
CA CYS A 76 4.54 -3.32 9.79
C CYS A 76 4.61 -4.83 9.54
N LEU A 77 5.42 -5.55 10.31
CA LEU A 77 5.57 -6.99 10.16
C LEU A 77 4.24 -7.72 10.38
N GLY A 78 3.50 -7.37 11.43
CA GLY A 78 2.18 -7.96 11.70
C GLY A 78 1.17 -7.69 10.58
N ASP A 79 1.16 -6.49 10.00
CA ASP A 79 0.28 -6.17 8.88
C ASP A 79 0.71 -6.90 7.59
N TRP A 80 2.00 -7.01 7.31
CA TRP A 80 2.53 -7.74 6.16
C TRP A 80 2.28 -9.25 6.23
N CYS A 81 2.43 -9.88 7.39
CA CYS A 81 2.06 -11.29 7.58
C CYS A 81 0.57 -11.52 7.32
N LEU A 82 -0.31 -10.61 7.75
CA LEU A 82 -1.75 -10.71 7.48
C LEU A 82 -2.12 -10.54 6.00
N LEU A 83 -1.29 -9.81 5.26
CA LEU A 83 -1.41 -9.63 3.81
C LEU A 83 -0.74 -10.76 3.02
N ASP A 84 -0.19 -11.80 3.68
CA ASP A 84 0.57 -12.89 3.08
C ASP A 84 1.79 -12.40 2.25
N LEU A 85 2.33 -11.23 2.63
CA LEU A 85 3.50 -10.62 1.98
C LEU A 85 4.83 -11.14 2.56
N VAL A 86 4.78 -11.72 3.75
CA VAL A 86 5.92 -12.34 4.46
C VAL A 86 5.46 -13.70 4.96
N LYS A 87 6.15 -14.76 4.54
CA LYS A 87 5.85 -16.12 4.99
C LYS A 87 6.69 -16.44 6.22
N ASP A 88 6.22 -17.40 7.02
CA ASP A 88 6.96 -17.81 8.23
C ASP A 88 8.38 -18.32 7.90
N ASP A 89 8.58 -18.89 6.70
CA ASP A 89 9.90 -19.31 6.20
C ASP A 89 10.90 -18.15 6.00
N ASP A 90 10.42 -16.91 5.83
CA ASP A 90 11.26 -15.72 5.61
C ASP A 90 11.77 -15.10 6.93
N VAL A 91 11.33 -15.62 8.08
CA VAL A 91 11.57 -15.05 9.42
C VAL A 91 12.44 -15.96 10.31
N VAL A 92 12.82 -17.16 9.82
CA VAL A 92 13.67 -18.14 10.53
C VAL A 92 15.16 -17.92 10.28
#